data_AF-A0A5C4VVT2-F1
#
_entry.id   AF-A0A5C4VVT2-F1
#
_cell.length_a   1.000
_cell.length_b   1.000
_cell.length_c   1.000
_cell.angle_alpha   90.00
_cell.angle_beta   90.00
_cell.angle_gamma   90.00
#
_symmetry.space_group_name_H-M   'P 1'
#
loop_
_entity.id
_entity.type
_entity.pdbx_description
1 polymer ?
#
loop_
_entity_poly.entity_id
_entity_poly.type
_entity_poly.pdbx_seq_one_letter_code
_entity_poly.pdbx_strand_id
1 'polypeptide(L)'
;MSDLSRLLRVELARYVHRRAVLVLLGACLVVPVLVGAMTLWDSRPVSADDHALAEARARAECMDRPRVHNDTAGSIDLGGLCLARVSERTEELLSRPPLDLDEEREGGSGPAVASLVAIALLLAGTTFTGHDWASRSVSNQLLFEPRRGRVWAAKAAVVSGAALVVAALVLSSYWLVLATVAEARETLRPGQLVDALQMGWRASGVAAAAALLGFAMTTLFRSTVATIGILLGFAVAGSLLLAGLGVSERWNPAMNLVALIDDGTTYYDDKCAYYDAGHPGDHSCAEVLSFTDAALYLGTIVGLVCVASDRSFRRRDVP
;
A
#
# COMPACT_ATOMS: atom_id res chain seq x y z
N MET A 1 3.21 30.51 -25.58
CA MET A 1 3.28 29.22 -24.85
C MET A 1 4.51 28.47 -25.32
N SER A 2 5.35 27.95 -24.41
CA SER A 2 6.54 27.20 -24.82
C SER A 2 6.17 25.86 -25.47
N ASP A 3 6.97 25.37 -26.41
CA ASP A 3 6.78 24.05 -27.04
C ASP A 3 6.61 22.91 -26.02
N LEU A 4 7.30 23.00 -24.88
CA LEU A 4 7.18 22.03 -23.79
C LEU A 4 5.78 22.06 -23.17
N SER A 5 5.20 23.24 -22.95
CA SER A 5 3.84 23.37 -22.41
C SER A 5 2.78 22.77 -23.35
N ARG A 6 2.99 22.87 -24.68
CA ARG A 6 2.11 22.25 -25.67
C ARG A 6 2.24 20.73 -25.61
N LEU A 7 3.47 20.21 -25.52
CA LEU A 7 3.74 18.77 -25.43
C LEU A 7 3.13 18.15 -24.17
N LEU A 8 3.28 18.80 -23.01
CA LEU A 8 2.67 18.35 -21.75
C LEU A 8 1.14 18.29 -21.85
N ARG A 9 0.50 19.31 -22.44
CA ARG A 9 -0.96 19.31 -22.64
C ARG A 9 -1.42 18.18 -23.56
N VAL A 10 -0.68 17.90 -24.63
CA VAL A 10 -0.98 16.81 -25.55
C VAL A 10 -0.84 15.46 -24.84
N GLU A 11 0.24 15.23 -24.10
CA GLU A 11 0.44 13.98 -23.38
C GLU A 11 -0.56 13.80 -22.24
N LEU A 12 -0.94 14.87 -21.54
CA LEU A 12 -2.00 14.83 -20.54
C LEU A 12 -3.35 14.48 -21.18
N ALA A 13 -3.71 15.11 -22.29
CA ALA A 13 -4.93 14.77 -23.03
C ALA A 13 -4.92 13.29 -23.44
N ARG A 14 -3.79 12.77 -23.93
CA ARG A 14 -3.65 11.35 -24.28
C ARG A 14 -3.71 10.43 -23.07
N TYR A 15 -3.26 10.88 -21.89
CA TYR A 15 -3.36 10.11 -20.66
C TYR A 15 -4.81 9.98 -20.22
N VAL A 16 -5.55 11.10 -20.14
CA VAL A 16 -6.94 11.11 -19.66
C VAL A 16 -7.95 10.51 -20.64
N HIS A 17 -7.64 10.42 -21.93
CA HIS A 17 -8.55 9.78 -22.91
C HIS A 17 -8.33 8.28 -23.09
N ARG A 18 -7.33 7.68 -22.41
CA ARG A 18 -7.10 6.23 -22.50
C ARG A 18 -8.01 5.48 -21.54
N ARG A 19 -8.95 4.73 -22.12
CA ARG A 19 -9.90 3.89 -21.36
C ARG A 19 -9.21 2.96 -20.35
N ALA A 20 -8.14 2.28 -20.74
CA ALA A 20 -7.43 1.37 -19.84
C ALA A 20 -6.77 2.11 -18.65
N VAL A 21 -6.25 3.32 -18.87
CA VAL A 21 -5.74 4.18 -17.79
C VAL A 21 -6.89 4.65 -16.90
N LEU A 22 -8.01 5.09 -17.49
CA LEU A 22 -9.20 5.50 -16.74
C LEU A 22 -9.77 4.40 -15.85
N VAL A 23 -9.75 3.13 -16.30
CA VAL A 23 -10.16 1.98 -15.45
C VAL A 23 -9.25 1.86 -14.23
N LEU A 24 -7.93 2.01 -14.40
CA LEU A 24 -6.97 1.95 -13.30
C LEU A 24 -7.10 3.15 -12.35
N LEU A 25 -7.38 4.35 -12.87
CA LEU A 25 -7.71 5.52 -12.04
C LEU A 25 -9.02 5.33 -11.29
N GLY A 26 -10.02 4.71 -11.91
CA GLY A 26 -11.26 4.30 -11.25
C GLY A 26 -11.01 3.31 -10.11
N ALA A 27 -10.12 2.33 -10.31
CA ALA A 27 -9.71 1.40 -9.26
C ALA A 27 -9.03 2.12 -8.08
N CYS A 28 -8.25 3.18 -8.34
CA CYS A 28 -7.66 4.01 -7.30
C CYS A 28 -8.71 4.71 -6.42
N LEU A 29 -9.94 4.91 -6.91
CA LEU A 29 -11.06 5.47 -6.13
C LEU A 29 -11.89 4.38 -5.44
N VAL A 30 -12.22 3.32 -6.18
CA VAL A 30 -13.11 2.26 -5.70
C VAL A 30 -12.48 1.48 -4.55
N VAL A 31 -11.19 1.13 -4.65
CA VAL A 31 -10.52 0.31 -3.64
C VAL A 31 -10.47 1.00 -2.27
N PRO A 32 -9.99 2.26 -2.14
CA PRO A 32 -9.97 2.94 -0.84
C PRO A 32 -11.38 3.17 -0.27
N VAL A 33 -12.38 3.40 -1.12
CA VAL A 33 -13.77 3.53 -0.67
C VAL A 33 -14.28 2.22 -0.08
N LEU A 34 -14.02 1.08 -0.73
CA LEU A 34 -14.42 -0.23 -0.22
C LEU A 34 -13.71 -0.59 1.08
N VAL A 35 -12.39 -0.38 1.13
CA VAL A 35 -11.59 -0.63 2.34
C VAL A 35 -12.07 0.27 3.48
N GLY A 36 -12.21 1.58 3.23
CA GLY A 36 -12.70 2.52 4.23
C GLY A 36 -14.10 2.18 4.72
N ALA A 37 -15.02 1.79 3.82
CA ALA A 37 -16.35 1.35 4.22
C ALA A 37 -16.31 0.10 5.11
N MET A 38 -15.42 -0.86 4.81
CA MET A 38 -15.22 -2.06 5.64
C MET A 38 -14.64 -1.70 7.01
N THR A 39 -13.57 -0.89 7.06
CA THR A 39 -12.97 -0.40 8.31
C THR A 39 -13.99 0.34 9.18
N LEU A 40 -14.80 1.21 8.58
CA LEU A 40 -15.85 1.95 9.30
C LEU A 40 -16.98 1.06 9.82
N TRP A 41 -17.27 -0.02 9.09
CA TRP A 41 -18.27 -1.01 9.49
C TRP A 41 -17.77 -1.87 10.65
N ASP A 42 -16.53 -2.35 10.57
CA ASP A 42 -15.94 -3.23 11.58
C ASP A 42 -15.69 -2.50 12.91
N SER A 43 -15.45 -1.18 12.86
CA SER A 43 -15.24 -0.32 14.03
C SER A 43 -16.51 0.30 14.62
N ARG A 44 -17.71 -0.07 14.12
CA ARG A 44 -18.96 0.54 14.59
C ARG A 44 -19.26 0.19 16.06
N PRO A 45 -19.82 1.13 16.84
CA PRO A 45 -20.20 0.86 18.23
C PRO A 45 -21.22 -0.28 18.30
N VAL A 46 -21.13 -1.06 19.38
CA VAL A 46 -22.02 -2.21 19.61
C VAL A 46 -23.43 -1.72 19.93
N SER A 47 -24.42 -2.21 19.19
CA SER A 47 -25.83 -1.87 19.41
C SER A 47 -26.52 -2.78 20.43
N ALA A 48 -27.67 -2.36 20.97
CA ALA A 48 -28.48 -3.21 21.84
C ALA A 48 -28.94 -4.51 21.14
N ASP A 49 -29.19 -4.44 19.83
CA ASP A 49 -29.53 -5.60 19.01
C ASP A 49 -28.34 -6.56 18.85
N ASP A 50 -27.12 -6.03 18.70
CA ASP A 50 -25.90 -6.85 18.70
C ASP A 50 -25.75 -7.60 20.04
N HIS A 51 -25.99 -6.92 21.19
CA HIS A 51 -25.96 -7.55 22.51
C HIS A 51 -26.98 -8.68 22.62
N ALA A 52 -28.23 -8.44 22.24
CA ALA A 52 -29.28 -9.46 22.29
C ALA A 52 -28.96 -10.67 21.40
N LEU A 53 -28.42 -10.43 20.20
CA LEU A 53 -28.01 -11.49 19.27
C LEU A 53 -26.81 -12.28 19.80
N ALA A 54 -25.81 -11.61 20.37
CA ALA A 54 -24.63 -12.24 20.94
C ALA A 54 -24.97 -13.09 22.17
N GLU A 55 -25.82 -12.58 23.08
CA GLU A 55 -26.32 -13.38 24.21
C GLU A 55 -27.09 -14.62 23.75
N ALA A 56 -27.96 -14.47 22.74
CA ALA A 56 -28.73 -15.58 22.20
C ALA A 56 -27.82 -16.65 21.59
N ARG A 57 -26.78 -16.24 20.84
CA ARG A 57 -25.77 -17.16 20.28
C ARG A 57 -24.94 -17.84 21.36
N ALA A 58 -24.46 -17.09 22.36
CA ALA A 58 -23.69 -17.63 23.47
C ALA A 58 -24.51 -18.66 24.28
N ARG A 59 -25.80 -18.38 24.54
CA ARG A 59 -26.73 -19.34 25.18
C ARG A 59 -26.96 -20.57 24.31
N ALA A 60 -27.15 -20.42 23.00
CA ALA A 60 -27.38 -21.55 22.10
C ALA A 60 -26.15 -22.47 22.03
N GLU A 61 -24.95 -21.91 21.85
CA GLU A 61 -23.70 -22.68 21.78
C GLU A 61 -23.40 -23.40 23.10
N CYS A 62 -23.71 -22.76 24.22
CA CYS A 62 -23.66 -23.33 25.56
C CYS A 62 -24.53 -24.59 25.70
N MET A 63 -25.76 -24.54 25.18
CA MET A 63 -26.71 -25.67 25.25
C MET A 63 -26.37 -26.79 24.26
N ASP A 64 -25.75 -26.46 23.11
CA ASP A 64 -25.42 -27.42 22.05
C ASP A 64 -24.12 -28.21 22.33
N ARG A 65 -23.17 -27.64 23.08
CA ARG A 65 -21.89 -28.30 23.45
C ARG A 65 -21.53 -28.18 24.93
N PRO A 66 -22.31 -28.78 25.86
CA PRO A 66 -22.03 -28.72 27.30
C PRO A 66 -20.75 -29.45 27.74
N ARG A 67 -20.07 -30.20 26.85
CA ARG A 67 -19.03 -31.18 27.20
C ARG A 67 -17.57 -30.73 27.06
N VAL A 68 -17.28 -29.52 26.57
CA VAL A 68 -15.87 -29.09 26.37
C VAL A 68 -15.25 -28.49 27.66
N HIS A 69 -16.01 -28.36 28.75
CA HIS A 69 -15.54 -27.77 30.00
C HIS A 69 -15.59 -28.77 31.18
N ASN A 70 -14.78 -29.83 31.01
CA ASN A 70 -14.00 -30.55 32.01
C ASN A 70 -14.39 -31.99 32.41
N ASP A 71 -13.33 -32.82 32.43
CA ASP A 71 -13.24 -34.25 32.72
C ASP A 71 -13.12 -34.56 34.23
N THR A 72 -13.41 -33.61 35.12
CA THR A 72 -13.27 -33.83 36.58
C THR A 72 -14.62 -34.07 37.23
N ALA A 73 -14.92 -35.37 37.38
CA ALA A 73 -15.78 -36.03 38.36
C ALA A 73 -16.52 -35.12 39.38
N GLY A 74 -17.85 -35.13 39.30
CA GLY A 74 -18.76 -34.59 40.32
C GLY A 74 -20.00 -33.97 39.69
N SER A 75 -21.16 -34.16 40.32
CA SER A 75 -22.51 -33.74 39.89
C SER A 75 -22.71 -32.22 39.85
N ILE A 76 -21.86 -31.51 39.12
CA ILE A 76 -21.93 -30.07 38.94
C ILE A 76 -23.02 -29.79 37.89
N ASP A 77 -23.92 -28.86 38.20
CA ASP A 77 -24.90 -28.32 37.24
C ASP A 77 -24.17 -27.56 36.12
N LEU A 78 -23.79 -28.32 35.08
CA LEU A 78 -23.11 -27.84 33.89
C LEU A 78 -23.93 -26.75 33.18
N GLY A 79 -25.26 -26.82 33.24
CA GLY A 79 -26.14 -25.81 32.67
C GLY A 79 -26.02 -24.48 33.42
N GLY A 80 -26.07 -24.53 34.75
CA GLY A 80 -25.92 -23.36 35.62
C GLY A 80 -24.55 -22.67 35.49
N LEU A 81 -23.45 -23.44 35.47
CA LEU A 81 -22.11 -22.88 35.25
C LEU A 81 -21.92 -22.30 33.85
N CYS A 82 -22.54 -22.92 32.85
CA CYS A 82 -22.46 -22.44 31.48
C CYS A 82 -23.23 -21.12 31.31
N LEU A 83 -24.41 -20.99 31.91
CA LEU A 83 -25.16 -19.73 31.97
C LEU A 83 -24.40 -18.63 32.72
N ALA A 84 -23.64 -18.98 33.77
CA ALA A 84 -22.80 -18.03 34.50
C ALA A 84 -21.63 -17.46 33.66
N ARG A 85 -21.20 -18.16 32.59
CA ARG A 85 -20.15 -17.71 31.65
C ARG A 85 -20.68 -17.08 30.35
N VAL A 86 -21.99 -17.01 30.17
CA VAL A 86 -22.57 -16.41 28.95
C VAL A 86 -22.16 -14.95 28.79
N SER A 87 -22.02 -14.19 29.89
CA SER A 87 -21.61 -12.78 29.83
C SER A 87 -20.20 -12.61 29.26
N GLU A 88 -19.23 -13.37 29.75
CA GLU A 88 -17.82 -13.34 29.27
C GLU A 88 -17.75 -13.67 27.78
N ARG A 89 -18.43 -14.75 27.34
CA ARG A 89 -18.48 -15.11 25.92
C ARG A 89 -19.22 -14.08 25.07
N THR A 90 -20.23 -13.42 25.63
CA THR A 90 -20.95 -12.33 24.95
C THR A 90 -20.02 -11.15 24.72
N GLU A 91 -19.19 -10.78 25.70
CA GLU A 91 -18.18 -9.73 25.54
C GLU A 91 -17.13 -10.09 24.49
N GLU A 92 -16.64 -11.34 24.46
CA GLU A 92 -15.73 -11.83 23.41
C GLU A 92 -16.37 -11.74 22.00
N LEU A 93 -17.64 -12.14 21.86
CA LEU A 93 -18.39 -12.09 20.60
C LEU A 93 -18.66 -10.65 20.11
N LEU A 94 -18.64 -9.68 21.02
CA LEU A 94 -18.92 -8.28 20.74
C LEU A 94 -17.66 -7.42 20.66
N SER A 95 -16.48 -7.98 20.96
CA SER A 95 -15.21 -7.28 20.93
C SER A 95 -14.91 -6.78 19.52
N ARG A 96 -15.12 -5.48 19.32
CA ARG A 96 -14.75 -4.74 18.10
C ARG A 96 -13.82 -3.61 18.53
N PRO A 97 -12.60 -3.49 17.98
CA PRO A 97 -11.74 -2.37 18.32
C PRO A 97 -12.42 -1.06 17.89
N PRO A 98 -12.36 0.00 18.73
CA PRO A 98 -12.83 1.31 18.32
C PRO A 98 -11.99 1.83 17.14
N LEU A 99 -12.56 2.76 16.37
CA LEU A 99 -11.82 3.38 15.27
C LEU A 99 -10.70 4.26 15.83
N ASP A 100 -9.45 3.79 15.72
CA ASP A 100 -8.23 4.53 16.07
C ASP A 100 -7.38 4.75 14.81
N LEU A 101 -7.13 6.02 14.48
CA LEU A 101 -6.36 6.37 13.28
C LEU A 101 -4.89 5.94 13.36
N ASP A 102 -4.30 5.84 14.55
CA ASP A 102 -2.91 5.39 14.69
C ASP A 102 -2.80 3.90 14.39
N GLU A 103 -3.73 3.10 14.89
CA GLU A 103 -3.79 1.66 14.60
C GLU A 103 -4.02 1.43 13.10
N GLU A 104 -4.94 2.18 12.49
CA GLU A 104 -5.19 2.11 11.04
C GLU A 104 -3.99 2.58 10.20
N ARG A 105 -3.17 3.50 10.72
CA ARG A 105 -1.96 4.01 10.07
C ARG A 105 -0.80 3.02 10.14
N GLU A 106 -0.55 2.43 11.31
CA GLU A 106 0.64 1.60 11.56
C GLU A 106 0.47 0.14 11.10
N GLY A 107 -0.70 -0.46 11.34
CA GLY A 107 -0.92 -1.88 11.10
C GLY A 107 -2.25 -2.22 10.42
N GLY A 108 -3.19 -1.28 10.35
CA GLY A 108 -4.49 -1.51 9.76
C GLY A 108 -4.56 -1.20 8.27
N SER A 109 -5.61 -0.49 7.87
CA SER A 109 -5.99 -0.29 6.48
C SER A 109 -5.08 0.68 5.69
N GLY A 110 -4.40 1.60 6.36
CA GLY A 110 -3.60 2.66 5.75
C GLY A 110 -2.51 2.15 4.80
N PRO A 111 -1.57 1.30 5.25
CA PRO A 111 -0.51 0.74 4.41
C PRO A 111 -1.06 -0.09 3.25
N ALA A 112 -2.15 -0.83 3.46
CA ALA A 112 -2.80 -1.63 2.43
C ALA A 112 -3.39 -0.75 1.32
N VAL A 113 -4.12 0.30 1.68
CA VAL A 113 -4.70 1.28 0.75
C VAL A 113 -3.61 1.99 -0.05
N ALA A 114 -2.56 2.48 0.63
CA ALA A 114 -1.41 3.12 0.00
C ALA A 114 -0.74 2.19 -1.03
N SER A 115 -0.52 0.93 -0.66
CA SER A 115 0.11 -0.07 -1.53
C SER A 115 -0.74 -0.38 -2.76
N LEU A 116 -2.05 -0.56 -2.59
CA LEU A 116 -2.98 -0.84 -3.69
C LEU A 116 -3.08 0.33 -4.68
N VAL A 117 -3.10 1.57 -4.17
CA VAL A 117 -3.06 2.78 -5.00
C VAL A 117 -1.74 2.89 -5.75
N ALA A 118 -0.61 2.63 -5.10
CA ALA A 118 0.71 2.64 -5.75
C ALA A 118 0.82 1.58 -6.86
N ILE A 119 0.31 0.36 -6.62
CA ILE A 119 0.27 -0.72 -7.62
C ILE A 119 -0.62 -0.32 -8.80
N ALA A 120 -1.82 0.21 -8.55
CA ALA A 120 -2.73 0.64 -9.62
C ALA A 120 -2.11 1.76 -10.48
N LEU A 121 -1.40 2.71 -9.88
CA LEU A 121 -0.72 3.80 -10.58
C LEU A 121 0.55 3.34 -11.31
N LEU A 122 1.28 2.37 -10.77
CA LEU A 122 2.35 1.66 -11.48
C LEU A 122 1.79 1.01 -12.75
N LEU A 123 0.68 0.29 -12.64
CA LEU A 123 0.00 -0.33 -13.78
C LEU A 123 -0.50 0.72 -14.77
N ALA A 124 -0.94 1.90 -14.31
CA ALA A 124 -1.33 2.99 -15.19
C ALA A 124 -0.14 3.52 -16.00
N GLY A 125 1.03 3.67 -15.35
CA GLY A 125 2.28 4.05 -16.00
C GLY A 125 2.74 3.03 -17.06
N THR A 126 2.69 1.73 -16.73
CA THR A 126 3.03 0.66 -17.69
C THR A 126 2.04 0.64 -18.87
N THR A 127 0.74 0.75 -18.61
CA THR A 127 -0.32 0.71 -19.62
C THR A 127 -0.25 1.89 -20.58
N PHE A 128 0.01 3.09 -20.06
CA PHE A 128 0.12 4.31 -20.86
C PHE A 128 1.18 4.18 -21.96
N THR A 129 2.40 3.73 -21.61
CA THR A 129 3.47 3.54 -22.59
C THR A 129 3.35 2.24 -23.37
N GLY A 130 2.88 1.17 -22.73
CA GLY A 130 2.69 -0.12 -23.37
C GLY A 130 1.81 -0.05 -24.60
N HIS A 131 0.71 0.69 -24.50
CA HIS A 131 -0.19 0.93 -25.62
C HIS A 131 0.48 1.73 -26.75
N ASP A 132 1.42 2.64 -26.44
CA ASP A 132 2.13 3.39 -27.48
C ASP A 132 3.03 2.51 -28.33
N TRP A 133 3.69 1.53 -27.71
CA TRP A 133 4.48 0.52 -28.42
C TRP A 133 3.59 -0.44 -29.21
N ALA A 134 2.52 -0.95 -28.62
CA ALA A 134 1.61 -1.88 -29.28
C ALA A 134 0.93 -1.27 -30.52
N SER A 135 0.54 0.01 -30.44
CA SER A 135 -0.11 0.74 -31.54
C SER A 135 0.86 1.36 -32.56
N ARG A 136 2.18 1.28 -32.33
CA ARG A 136 3.23 2.02 -33.07
C ARG A 136 3.01 3.53 -33.13
N SER A 137 2.22 4.09 -32.20
CA SER A 137 1.95 5.53 -32.18
C SER A 137 3.17 6.37 -31.78
N VAL A 138 4.21 5.74 -31.21
CA VAL A 138 5.52 6.38 -30.94
C VAL A 138 6.14 6.89 -32.24
N SER A 139 6.13 6.10 -33.31
CA SER A 139 6.75 6.47 -34.58
C SER A 139 6.10 7.72 -35.17
N ASN A 140 4.76 7.80 -35.11
CA ASN A 140 4.02 8.99 -35.54
C ASN A 140 4.32 10.24 -34.70
N GLN A 141 4.48 10.12 -33.38
CA GLN A 141 4.85 11.25 -32.53
C GLN A 141 6.22 11.82 -32.89
N LEU A 142 7.18 10.94 -33.19
CA LEU A 142 8.55 11.35 -33.49
C LEU A 142 8.69 12.03 -34.86
N LEU A 143 7.69 11.93 -35.74
CA LEU A 143 7.62 12.74 -36.96
C LEU A 143 7.36 14.22 -36.64
N PHE A 144 6.59 14.50 -35.59
CA PHE A 144 6.25 15.87 -35.18
C PHE A 144 7.21 16.46 -34.14
N GLU A 145 7.72 15.63 -33.21
CA GLU A 145 8.72 16.05 -32.22
C GLU A 145 9.90 15.05 -32.24
N PRO A 146 10.93 15.32 -33.07
CA PRO A 146 12.07 14.40 -33.24
C PRO A 146 12.97 14.34 -32.01
N ARG A 147 12.87 15.31 -31.08
CA ARG A 147 13.70 15.36 -29.87
C ARG A 147 13.16 14.36 -28.84
N ARG A 148 13.51 13.08 -29.02
CA ARG A 148 13.07 11.95 -28.20
C ARG A 148 13.15 12.19 -26.68
N GLY A 149 14.22 12.84 -26.21
CA GLY A 149 14.35 13.18 -24.78
C GLY A 149 13.24 14.09 -24.25
N ARG A 150 12.72 15.02 -25.08
CA ARG A 150 11.60 15.89 -24.70
C ARG A 150 10.30 15.09 -24.60
N VAL A 151 10.06 14.17 -25.53
CA VAL A 151 8.90 13.28 -25.51
C VAL A 151 8.94 12.37 -24.29
N TRP A 152 10.09 11.78 -23.99
CA TRP A 152 10.28 10.95 -22.80
C TRP A 152 10.02 11.75 -21.51
N ALA A 153 10.63 12.93 -21.38
CA ALA A 153 10.48 13.77 -20.19
C ALA A 153 9.04 14.29 -20.02
N ALA A 154 8.36 14.68 -21.10
CA ALA A 154 6.97 15.12 -21.03
C ALA A 154 6.04 13.99 -20.58
N LYS A 155 6.22 12.77 -21.11
CA LYS A 155 5.45 11.60 -20.69
C LYS A 155 5.74 11.21 -19.23
N ALA A 156 7.01 11.20 -18.84
CA ALA A 156 7.41 10.94 -17.46
C ALA A 156 6.74 11.93 -16.50
N ALA A 157 6.80 13.24 -16.81
CA ALA A 157 6.20 14.30 -16.01
C ALA A 157 4.66 14.19 -15.94
N VAL A 158 3.99 13.86 -17.04
CA VAL A 158 2.53 13.66 -17.05
C VAL A 158 2.14 12.44 -16.21
N VAL A 159 2.83 11.31 -16.38
CA VAL A 159 2.51 10.07 -15.65
C VAL A 159 2.76 10.24 -14.16
N SER A 160 3.93 10.76 -13.76
CA SER A 160 4.25 10.95 -12.35
C SER A 160 3.43 12.06 -11.71
N GLY A 161 3.20 13.17 -12.42
CA GLY A 161 2.39 14.28 -11.93
C GLY A 161 0.91 13.92 -11.77
N ALA A 162 0.32 13.21 -12.74
CA ALA A 162 -1.05 12.71 -12.62
C ALA A 162 -1.19 11.70 -11.48
N ALA A 163 -0.23 10.77 -11.36
CA ALA A 163 -0.20 9.80 -10.26
C ALA A 163 -0.09 10.48 -8.89
N LEU A 164 0.78 11.49 -8.75
CA LEU A 164 0.92 12.26 -7.51
C LEU A 164 -0.39 12.95 -7.13
N VAL A 165 -1.01 13.65 -8.08
CA VAL A 165 -2.28 14.38 -7.82
C VAL A 165 -3.39 13.40 -7.45
N VAL A 166 -3.54 12.31 -8.20
CA VAL A 166 -4.58 11.30 -7.91
C VAL A 166 -4.34 10.66 -6.54
N ALA A 167 -3.13 10.18 -6.25
CA ALA A 167 -2.82 9.57 -4.97
C ALA A 167 -3.02 10.55 -3.80
N ALA A 168 -2.55 11.80 -3.93
CA ALA A 168 -2.71 12.82 -2.89
C ALA A 168 -4.18 13.10 -2.60
N LEU A 169 -5.00 13.27 -3.64
CA LEU A 169 -6.44 13.50 -3.45
C LEU A 169 -7.13 12.29 -2.83
N VAL A 170 -6.84 11.09 -3.32
CA VAL A 170 -7.45 9.84 -2.84
C VAL A 170 -7.08 9.55 -1.39
N LEU A 171 -5.78 9.55 -1.06
CA LEU A 171 -5.29 9.22 0.27
C LEU A 171 -5.67 10.31 1.29
N SER A 172 -5.65 11.59 0.89
CA SER A 172 -6.14 12.65 1.78
C SER A 172 -7.65 12.49 2.04
N SER A 173 -8.44 12.20 1.00
CA SER A 173 -9.88 11.98 1.16
C SER A 173 -10.18 10.78 2.05
N TYR A 174 -9.41 9.70 1.90
CA TYR A 174 -9.49 8.51 2.73
C TYR A 174 -9.33 8.84 4.22
N TRP A 175 -8.24 9.51 4.58
CA TRP A 175 -7.96 9.87 5.97
C TRP A 175 -8.94 10.91 6.51
N LEU A 176 -9.37 11.87 5.70
CA LEU A 176 -10.38 12.84 6.11
C LEU A 176 -11.72 12.16 6.43
N VAL A 177 -12.15 11.18 5.62
CA VAL A 177 -13.37 10.42 5.91
C VAL A 177 -13.23 9.64 7.23
N LEU A 178 -12.13 8.91 7.43
CA LEU A 178 -11.92 8.19 8.70
C LEU A 178 -11.89 9.14 9.89
N ALA A 179 -11.19 10.28 9.79
CA ALA A 179 -11.13 11.27 10.84
C ALA A 179 -12.51 11.87 11.16
N THR A 180 -13.33 12.18 10.16
CA THR A 180 -14.68 12.71 10.39
C THR A 180 -15.57 11.73 11.14
N VAL A 181 -15.42 10.43 10.88
CA VAL A 181 -16.16 9.39 11.60
C VAL A 181 -15.59 9.16 13.00
N ALA A 182 -14.27 9.18 13.16
CA ALA A 182 -13.62 9.08 14.47
C ALA A 182 -14.00 10.27 15.38
N GLU A 183 -14.06 11.48 14.83
CA GLU A 183 -14.51 12.67 15.55
C GLU A 183 -15.97 12.55 15.96
N ALA A 184 -16.86 12.10 15.05
CA ALA A 184 -18.26 11.85 15.37
C ALA A 184 -18.49 10.74 16.40
N ARG A 185 -17.50 9.85 16.59
CA ARG A 185 -17.48 8.79 17.61
C ARG A 185 -16.68 9.16 18.86
N GLU A 186 -16.17 10.39 18.93
CA GLU A 186 -15.34 10.89 20.04
C GLU A 186 -14.06 10.07 20.27
N THR A 187 -13.54 9.39 19.24
CA THR A 187 -12.30 8.58 19.31
C THR A 187 -11.08 9.29 18.71
N LEU A 188 -11.28 10.40 18.00
CA LEU A 188 -10.17 11.15 17.38
C LEU A 188 -9.32 11.87 18.43
N ARG A 189 -8.03 11.54 18.48
CA ARG A 189 -7.05 12.22 19.36
C ARG A 189 -6.33 13.36 18.64
N PRO A 190 -5.85 14.39 19.36
CA PRO A 190 -5.05 15.47 18.77
C PRO A 190 -3.82 14.92 18.05
N GLY A 191 -3.53 15.42 16.84
CA GLY A 191 -2.35 15.02 16.05
C GLY A 191 -2.60 13.89 15.06
N GLN A 192 -3.48 12.93 15.38
CA GLN A 192 -3.68 11.71 14.57
C GLN A 192 -4.00 11.98 13.09
N LEU A 193 -4.91 12.93 12.82
CA LEU A 193 -5.24 13.29 11.44
C LEU A 193 -4.02 13.88 10.70
N VAL A 194 -3.19 14.68 11.38
CA VAL A 194 -2.01 15.27 10.76
C VAL A 194 -0.99 14.18 10.43
N ASP A 195 -0.75 13.25 11.34
CA ASP A 195 0.20 12.15 11.13
C ASP A 195 -0.28 11.20 10.01
N ALA A 196 -1.58 10.90 9.99
CA ALA A 196 -2.22 10.12 8.93
C ALA A 196 -2.14 10.82 7.55
N LEU A 197 -2.38 12.13 7.49
CA LEU A 197 -2.22 12.90 6.26
C LEU A 197 -0.76 12.91 5.80
N GLN A 198 0.20 13.10 6.70
CA GLN A 198 1.62 13.08 6.35
C GLN A 198 2.03 11.73 5.74
N MET A 199 1.58 10.60 6.32
CA MET A 199 1.75 9.27 5.74
C MET A 199 1.11 9.19 4.34
N GLY A 200 -0.12 9.70 4.18
CA GLY A 200 -0.78 9.80 2.88
C GLY A 200 0.01 10.58 1.82
N TRP A 201 0.66 11.68 2.20
CA TRP A 201 1.53 12.46 1.30
C TRP A 201 2.83 11.73 0.94
N ARG A 202 3.48 11.06 1.90
CA ARG A 202 4.65 10.21 1.64
C ARG A 202 4.29 9.07 0.68
N ALA A 203 3.18 8.38 0.94
CA ALA A 203 2.62 7.33 0.08
C ALA A 203 2.24 7.85 -1.32
N SER A 204 1.80 9.09 -1.44
CA SER A 204 1.54 9.73 -2.75
C SER A 204 2.81 9.92 -3.57
N GLY A 205 3.92 10.30 -2.90
CA GLY A 205 5.24 10.35 -3.52
C GLY A 205 5.70 8.99 -4.01
N VAL A 206 5.50 7.95 -3.19
CA VAL A 206 5.75 6.55 -3.56
C VAL A 206 4.94 6.13 -4.78
N ALA A 207 3.64 6.42 -4.82
CA ALA A 207 2.78 6.08 -5.94
C ALA A 207 3.20 6.78 -7.24
N ALA A 208 3.63 8.04 -7.16
CA ALA A 208 4.19 8.78 -8.29
C ALA A 208 5.50 8.16 -8.81
N ALA A 209 6.39 7.74 -7.91
CA ALA A 209 7.61 7.02 -8.24
C ALA A 209 7.32 5.65 -8.87
N ALA A 210 6.32 4.94 -8.37
CA ALA A 210 5.88 3.64 -8.89
C ALA A 210 5.30 3.78 -10.32
N ALA A 211 4.48 4.80 -10.58
CA ALA A 211 3.99 5.13 -11.91
C ALA A 211 5.14 5.46 -12.89
N LEU A 212 6.12 6.25 -12.45
CA LEU A 212 7.33 6.57 -13.21
C LEU A 212 8.16 5.32 -13.50
N LEU A 213 8.35 4.44 -12.52
CA LEU A 213 9.07 3.19 -12.67
C LEU A 213 8.38 2.28 -13.71
N GLY A 214 7.06 2.10 -13.60
CA GLY A 214 6.27 1.34 -14.56
C GLY A 214 6.39 1.89 -15.99
N PHE A 215 6.30 3.22 -16.13
CA PHE A 215 6.54 3.93 -17.39
C PHE A 215 7.96 3.66 -17.95
N ALA A 216 8.99 3.84 -17.12
CA ALA A 216 10.38 3.77 -17.52
C ALA A 216 10.78 2.34 -17.91
N MET A 217 10.36 1.33 -17.12
CA MET A 217 10.56 -0.08 -17.42
C MET A 217 9.86 -0.49 -18.72
N THR A 218 8.60 -0.09 -18.90
CA THR A 218 7.86 -0.42 -20.14
C THR A 218 8.48 0.23 -21.36
N THR A 219 9.02 1.44 -21.22
CA THR A 219 9.78 2.11 -22.28
C THR A 219 11.09 1.39 -22.59
N LEU A 220 11.78 0.90 -21.55
CA LEU A 220 13.07 0.20 -21.67
C LEU A 220 12.91 -1.14 -22.39
N PHE A 221 11.90 -1.93 -22.02
CA PHE A 221 11.64 -3.26 -22.58
C PHE A 221 10.72 -3.25 -23.81
N ARG A 222 9.98 -2.16 -24.04
CA ARG A 222 8.95 -2.05 -25.08
C ARG A 222 7.86 -3.14 -24.97
N SER A 223 7.62 -3.62 -23.75
CA SER A 223 6.66 -4.69 -23.46
C SER A 223 6.07 -4.52 -22.05
N THR A 224 4.74 -4.52 -21.96
CA THR A 224 4.01 -4.53 -20.68
C THR A 224 4.20 -5.85 -19.95
N VAL A 225 4.13 -6.96 -20.69
CA VAL A 225 4.28 -8.32 -20.15
C VAL A 225 5.67 -8.50 -19.53
N ALA A 226 6.72 -8.06 -20.23
CA ALA A 226 8.08 -8.13 -19.70
C ALA A 226 8.23 -7.29 -18.43
N THR A 227 7.66 -6.08 -18.42
CA THR A 227 7.73 -5.18 -17.27
C THR A 227 7.03 -5.76 -16.05
N ILE A 228 5.79 -6.22 -16.21
CA ILE A 228 5.00 -6.81 -15.12
C ILE A 228 5.68 -8.10 -14.62
N GLY A 229 6.15 -8.96 -15.52
CA GLY A 229 6.84 -10.19 -15.16
C GLY A 229 8.12 -9.94 -14.35
N ILE A 230 8.93 -8.95 -14.74
CA ILE A 230 10.15 -8.59 -13.99
C ILE A 230 9.79 -8.01 -12.62
N LEU A 231 8.82 -7.08 -12.54
CA LEU A 231 8.43 -6.46 -11.29
C LEU A 231 7.81 -7.47 -10.32
N LEU A 232 6.95 -8.36 -10.81
CA LEU A 232 6.35 -9.43 -10.00
C LEU A 232 7.41 -10.44 -9.55
N GLY A 233 8.30 -10.86 -10.47
CA GLY A 233 9.42 -11.73 -10.15
C GLY A 233 10.32 -11.13 -9.07
N PHE A 234 10.61 -9.83 -9.16
CA PHE A 234 11.39 -9.12 -8.14
C PHE A 234 10.63 -8.98 -6.82
N ALA A 235 9.34 -8.69 -6.82
CA ALA A 235 8.55 -8.55 -5.60
C ALA A 235 8.42 -9.88 -4.82
N VAL A 236 8.25 -11.00 -5.52
CA VAL A 236 8.06 -12.33 -4.89
C VAL A 236 9.41 -12.99 -4.59
N ALA A 237 10.29 -13.06 -5.59
CA ALA A 237 11.56 -13.76 -5.42
C ALA A 237 12.61 -12.90 -4.71
N GLY A 238 12.51 -11.57 -4.77
CA GLY A 238 13.52 -10.68 -4.20
C GLY A 238 13.68 -10.86 -2.70
N SER A 239 12.58 -10.86 -1.94
CA SER A 239 12.62 -11.06 -0.49
C SER A 239 13.11 -12.47 -0.12
N LEU A 240 12.61 -13.50 -0.80
CA LEU A 240 13.02 -14.90 -0.58
C LEU A 240 14.50 -15.13 -0.89
N LEU A 241 15.01 -14.54 -1.99
CA LEU A 241 16.41 -14.64 -2.38
C LEU A 241 17.32 -13.89 -1.40
N LEU A 242 16.93 -12.69 -0.97
CA LEU A 242 17.70 -11.92 0.02
C LEU A 242 17.77 -12.66 1.36
N ALA A 243 16.65 -13.21 1.82
CA ALA A 243 16.59 -14.03 3.03
C ALA A 243 17.46 -15.29 2.89
N GLY A 244 17.35 -16.02 1.77
CA GLY A 244 18.15 -17.23 1.53
C GLY A 244 19.66 -16.99 1.40
N LEU A 245 20.07 -15.78 1.00
CA LEU A 245 21.47 -15.36 0.92
C LEU A 245 22.00 -14.73 2.21
N GLY A 246 21.18 -14.61 3.26
CA GLY A 246 21.55 -13.96 4.51
C GLY A 246 21.89 -12.48 4.34
N VAL A 247 21.28 -11.82 3.36
CA VAL A 247 21.46 -10.37 3.14
C VAL A 247 20.62 -9.63 4.16
N SER A 248 21.22 -8.63 4.81
CA SER A 248 20.54 -7.78 5.81
C SER A 248 19.21 -7.22 5.30
N GLU A 249 18.19 -7.23 6.15
CA GLU A 249 16.84 -6.74 5.85
C GLU A 249 16.81 -5.27 5.41
N ARG A 250 17.85 -4.48 5.74
CA ARG A 250 18.01 -3.11 5.23
C ARG A 250 18.02 -3.02 3.71
N TRP A 251 18.36 -4.09 3.01
CA TRP A 251 18.36 -4.16 1.55
C TRP A 251 17.07 -4.74 0.97
N ASN A 252 16.11 -5.10 1.82
CA ASN A 252 14.81 -5.59 1.40
C ASN A 252 13.99 -4.41 0.84
N PRO A 253 13.56 -4.46 -0.44
CA PRO A 253 12.76 -3.40 -1.05
C PRO A 253 11.45 -3.14 -0.33
N ALA A 254 10.82 -4.17 0.25
CA ALA A 254 9.57 -4.03 1.00
C ALA A 254 9.80 -3.22 2.30
N MET A 255 10.88 -3.50 3.04
CA MET A 255 11.20 -2.76 4.26
C MET A 255 11.56 -1.30 3.98
N ASN A 256 12.30 -1.04 2.89
CA ASN A 256 12.58 0.33 2.46
C ASN A 256 11.30 1.07 2.04
N LEU A 257 10.33 0.36 1.45
CA LEU A 257 9.05 0.97 1.09
C LEU A 257 8.25 1.38 2.33
N VAL A 258 8.18 0.50 3.34
CA VAL A 258 7.53 0.78 4.62
C VAL A 258 8.21 1.96 5.32
N ALA A 259 9.55 1.94 5.45
CA ALA A 259 10.32 3.04 6.03
C ALA A 259 10.09 4.38 5.32
N LEU A 260 9.86 4.37 4.01
CA LEU A 260 9.58 5.61 3.26
C LEU A 260 8.16 6.15 3.54
N ILE A 261 7.18 5.27 3.79
CA ILE A 261 5.78 5.63 4.05
C ILE A 261 5.59 6.06 5.52
N ASP A 262 6.19 5.32 6.45
CA ASP A 262 6.01 5.48 7.89
C ASP A 262 7.03 6.44 8.54
N ASP A 263 7.87 7.08 7.74
CA ASP A 263 8.95 7.98 8.19
C ASP A 263 10.07 7.28 8.99
N GLY A 264 10.32 6.04 8.64
CA GLY A 264 11.29 5.14 9.25
C GLY A 264 10.62 3.84 9.68
N THR A 265 11.43 2.82 9.89
CA THR A 265 10.97 1.57 10.49
C THR A 265 12.12 0.91 11.25
N THR A 266 11.80 -0.05 12.10
CA THR A 266 12.82 -0.86 12.79
C THR A 266 12.84 -2.27 12.23
N TYR A 267 14.03 -2.84 12.06
CA TYR A 267 14.20 -4.24 11.68
C TYR A 267 15.15 -4.92 12.67
N TYR A 268 15.07 -6.25 12.75
CA TYR A 268 15.92 -7.01 13.66
C TYR A 268 17.14 -7.56 12.92
N ASP A 269 18.35 -7.35 13.46
CA ASP A 269 19.56 -8.00 12.93
C ASP A 269 19.78 -9.35 13.61
N ASP A 270 19.54 -10.43 12.86
CA ASP A 270 19.77 -11.81 13.30
C ASP A 270 21.22 -12.06 13.75
N LYS A 271 22.19 -11.27 13.28
CA LYS A 271 23.61 -11.42 13.68
C LYS A 271 23.84 -11.03 15.13
N CYS A 272 23.01 -10.16 15.71
CA CYS A 272 23.11 -9.82 17.11
C CYS A 272 22.57 -10.94 18.02
N ALA A 273 21.59 -11.72 17.57
CA ALA A 273 21.02 -12.82 18.36
C ALA A 273 22.04 -13.94 18.68
N TYR A 274 23.11 -14.07 17.90
CA TYR A 274 24.11 -15.13 18.10
C TYR A 274 25.19 -14.78 19.15
N TYR A 275 25.41 -13.50 19.45
CA TYR A 275 26.49 -13.08 20.36
C TYR A 275 26.09 -13.07 21.84
N ASP A 276 24.79 -13.13 22.16
CA ASP A 276 24.26 -12.93 23.51
C ASP A 276 23.81 -14.19 24.26
N ALA A 277 24.21 -15.38 23.80
CA ALA A 277 23.91 -16.65 24.50
C ALA A 277 24.52 -16.77 25.93
N GLY A 278 25.17 -15.72 26.46
CA GLY A 278 25.80 -15.69 27.78
C GLY A 278 25.40 -14.53 28.71
N HIS A 279 24.68 -13.50 28.24
CA HIS A 279 24.29 -12.35 29.08
C HIS A 279 22.87 -11.89 28.72
N PRO A 280 21.86 -12.09 29.58
CA PRO A 280 20.47 -11.67 29.34
C PRO A 280 20.28 -10.15 29.57
N GLY A 281 21.19 -9.33 29.04
CA GLY A 281 21.17 -7.87 29.18
C GLY A 281 20.61 -7.18 27.95
N ASP A 282 19.32 -6.87 27.98
CA ASP A 282 18.63 -5.65 27.50
C ASP A 282 19.19 -4.82 26.31
N HIS A 283 19.84 -5.46 25.32
CA HIS A 283 20.25 -4.81 24.08
C HIS A 283 19.24 -5.15 22.98
N SER A 284 18.32 -4.22 22.68
CA SER A 284 17.40 -4.38 21.57
C SER A 284 18.21 -4.49 20.28
N CYS A 285 18.18 -5.66 19.63
CA CYS A 285 18.79 -5.92 18.31
C CYS A 285 18.02 -5.23 17.17
N ALA A 286 17.21 -4.23 17.50
CA ALA A 286 16.41 -3.44 16.58
C ALA A 286 17.29 -2.33 16.01
N GLU A 287 17.56 -2.39 14.72
CA GLU A 287 18.19 -1.31 13.98
C GLU A 287 17.11 -0.43 13.35
N VAL A 288 17.37 0.87 13.29
CA VAL A 288 16.46 1.84 12.67
C VAL A 288 16.85 2.03 11.21
N LEU A 289 15.92 1.77 10.31
CA LEU A 289 16.01 2.16 8.91
C LEU A 289 15.35 3.52 8.73
N SER A 290 16.15 4.55 8.47
CA SER A 290 15.65 5.93 8.37
C SER A 290 14.91 6.19 7.05
N PHE A 291 14.02 7.19 7.05
CA PHE A 291 13.39 7.70 5.83
C PHE A 291 14.42 8.06 4.76
N THR A 292 15.54 8.68 5.15
CA THR A 292 16.58 9.15 4.21
C THR A 292 17.27 7.97 3.53
N ASP A 293 17.61 6.92 4.28
CA ASP A 293 18.26 5.72 3.73
C ASP A 293 17.32 5.01 2.75
N ALA A 294 16.05 4.86 3.13
CA ALA A 294 15.02 4.30 2.27
C ALA A 294 14.80 5.12 0.99
N ALA A 295 14.74 6.44 1.10
CA ALA A 295 14.59 7.35 -0.03
C ALA A 295 15.79 7.28 -0.98
N LEU A 296 17.02 7.22 -0.45
CA LEU A 296 18.23 7.08 -1.24
C LEU A 296 18.27 5.72 -1.95
N TYR A 297 17.91 4.63 -1.26
CA TYR A 297 17.88 3.29 -1.81
C TYR A 297 16.88 3.19 -2.99
N LEU A 298 15.60 3.50 -2.74
CA LEU A 298 14.55 3.42 -3.76
C LEU A 298 14.73 4.46 -4.86
N GLY A 299 15.13 5.69 -4.49
CA GLY A 299 15.40 6.78 -5.42
C GLY A 299 16.54 6.44 -6.39
N THR A 300 17.58 5.78 -5.91
CA THR A 300 18.69 5.31 -6.77
C THR A 300 18.20 4.28 -7.79
N ILE A 301 17.39 3.30 -7.37
CA ILE A 301 16.83 2.28 -8.26
C ILE A 301 15.97 2.95 -9.36
N VAL A 302 15.03 3.82 -8.97
CA VAL A 302 14.16 4.54 -9.91
C VAL A 302 14.99 5.42 -10.86
N GLY A 303 15.99 6.13 -10.32
CA GLY A 303 16.89 6.99 -11.09
C GLY A 303 17.68 6.21 -12.14
N LEU A 304 18.29 5.08 -11.76
CA LEU A 304 19.04 4.22 -12.68
C LEU A 304 18.15 3.68 -13.79
N VAL A 305 16.94 3.22 -13.47
CA VAL A 305 15.98 2.73 -14.46
C VAL A 305 15.54 3.85 -15.41
N CYS A 306 15.29 5.05 -14.89
CA CYS A 306 14.95 6.22 -15.72
C CYS A 306 16.07 6.59 -16.69
N VAL A 307 17.32 6.64 -16.22
CA VAL A 307 18.50 6.93 -17.06
C VAL A 307 18.69 5.85 -18.12
N ALA A 308 18.57 4.57 -17.76
CA ALA A 308 18.65 3.46 -18.70
C ALA A 308 17.54 3.52 -19.75
N SER A 309 16.31 3.82 -19.32
CA SER A 309 15.12 3.97 -20.15
C SER A 309 15.27 5.10 -21.16
N ASP A 310 15.62 6.31 -20.72
CA ASP A 310 15.82 7.48 -21.58
C ASP A 310 16.98 7.26 -22.56
N ARG A 311 18.12 6.73 -22.09
CA ARG A 311 19.26 6.40 -22.97
C ARG A 311 18.89 5.37 -24.03
N SER A 312 18.15 4.33 -23.65
CA SER A 312 17.63 3.31 -24.57
C SER A 312 16.68 3.93 -25.59
N PHE A 313 15.73 4.77 -25.15
CA PHE A 313 14.75 5.43 -26.00
C PHE A 313 15.40 6.37 -27.03
N ARG A 314 16.46 7.08 -26.64
CA ARG A 314 17.22 7.97 -27.54
C ARG A 314 18.03 7.22 -28.59
N ARG A 315 18.55 6.03 -28.25
CA ARG A 315 19.52 5.30 -29.10
C ARG A 315 18.89 4.23 -29.98
N ARG A 316 17.84 3.55 -29.51
CA ARG A 316 17.27 2.42 -30.24
C ARG A 316 16.29 2.89 -31.31
N ASP A 317 16.35 2.32 -32.50
CA ASP A 317 15.39 2.62 -33.55
C ASP A 317 13.96 2.26 -33.14
N VAL A 318 13.02 3.07 -33.60
CA VAL A 318 11.59 2.86 -33.38
C VAL A 318 11.06 2.15 -34.63
N PRO A 319 10.39 0.99 -34.47
CA PRO A 319 9.92 0.19 -35.59
C PRO A 319 8.75 0.82 -36.36
#